data_AF-A0A955D1P4-F1
#
_entry.id   AF-A0A955D1P4-F1
#
_cell.length_a   1.000
_cell.length_b   1.000
_cell.length_c   1.000
_cell.angle_alpha   90.00
_cell.angle_beta   90.00
_cell.angle_gamma   90.00
#
_symmetry.space_group_name_H-M   'P 1'
#
loop_
_entity.id
_entity.type
_entity.pdbx_description
1 polymer ?
#
loop_
_entity_poly.entity_id
_entity_poly.type
_entity_poly.pdbx_seq_one_letter_code
_entity_poly.pdbx_strand_id
1 'polypeptide(L)'
;GRRLVEQGLADEINDFGLVLKSEVEDWIKDPRPFQEEIRKRREQMKLYSSLQEPFVFWGEQPDPSTWKRKGEEAIDAVAAGDVLAGFPGCPGQVTGVARVVLDPIDPTALEPGDILVAPITDPSWTPLFVSAGGVVVDVGAAQSHAMIVSRELGIPCVPSVTNATRRIPNGATVTVNGDAGTVTIVSLP
;
A
#
# COMPACT_ATOMS: atom_id res chain seq x y z
N GLY A 1 25.19 4.49 -6.63
CA GLY A 1 24.96 3.08 -6.29
C GLY A 1 26.10 2.20 -6.74
N ARG A 2 25.95 1.41 -7.81
CA ARG A 2 26.89 0.33 -8.22
C ARG A 2 28.37 0.70 -8.17
N ARG A 3 28.77 1.80 -8.83
CA ARG A 3 30.17 2.29 -8.83
C ARG A 3 30.75 2.52 -7.43
N LEU A 4 29.93 2.95 -6.47
CA LEU A 4 30.38 3.21 -5.09
C LEU A 4 30.62 1.89 -4.35
N VAL A 5 29.75 0.90 -4.54
CA VAL A 5 29.90 -0.43 -3.95
C VAL A 5 31.15 -1.13 -4.51
N GLU A 6 31.34 -1.09 -5.83
CA GLU A 6 32.53 -1.63 -6.51
C GLU A 6 33.85 -0.99 -6.00
N GLN A 7 33.79 0.28 -5.60
CA GLN A 7 34.93 1.02 -5.04
C GLN A 7 35.07 0.85 -3.51
N GLY A 8 34.20 0.08 -2.85
CA GLY A 8 34.18 -0.07 -1.40
C GLY A 8 33.76 1.19 -0.63
N LEU A 9 33.13 2.15 -1.31
CA LEU A 9 32.68 3.42 -0.76
C LEU A 9 31.23 3.37 -0.22
N ALA A 10 30.48 2.32 -0.52
CA ALA A 10 29.13 2.04 -0.01
C ALA A 10 28.96 0.53 0.23
N ASP A 11 28.06 0.14 1.13
CA ASP A 11 27.77 -1.28 1.39
C ASP A 11 26.72 -1.80 0.41
N GLU A 12 25.68 -1.00 0.13
CA GLU A 12 24.57 -1.37 -0.73
C GLU A 12 24.37 -0.36 -1.87
N ILE A 13 23.83 -0.85 -2.99
CA ILE A 13 23.59 -0.03 -4.19
C ILE A 13 22.69 1.17 -3.86
N ASN A 14 21.77 1.02 -2.91
CA ASN A 14 20.74 1.99 -2.55
C ASN A 14 21.12 2.88 -1.35
N ASP A 15 22.35 2.81 -0.86
CA ASP A 15 22.83 3.64 0.27
C ASP A 15 22.70 5.14 0.02
N PHE A 16 22.76 5.57 -1.25
CA PHE A 16 22.51 6.96 -1.63
C PHE A 16 21.12 7.46 -1.22
N GLY A 17 20.14 6.55 -1.08
CA GLY A 17 18.79 6.87 -0.61
C GLY A 17 18.70 7.18 0.88
N LEU A 18 19.77 6.91 1.64
CA LEU A 18 19.86 7.17 3.08
C LEU A 18 20.68 8.43 3.40
N VAL A 19 21.13 9.16 2.38
CA VAL A 19 21.88 10.42 2.53
C VAL A 19 20.89 11.58 2.61
N LEU A 20 21.01 12.42 3.64
CA LEU A 20 20.13 13.57 3.80
C LEU A 20 20.47 14.65 2.77
N LYS A 21 19.48 15.44 2.36
CA LYS A 21 19.68 16.54 1.42
C LYS A 21 20.82 17.49 1.81
N SER A 22 20.99 17.75 3.11
CA SER A 22 22.07 18.60 3.65
C SER A 22 23.47 17.97 3.55
N GLU A 23 23.55 16.65 3.38
CA GLU A 23 24.81 15.88 3.35
C GLU A 23 25.24 15.56 1.93
N VAL A 24 24.32 15.62 0.94
CA VAL A 24 24.56 15.16 -0.43
C VAL A 24 25.81 15.79 -1.05
N GLU A 25 26.03 17.10 -0.88
CA GLU A 25 27.19 17.77 -1.49
C GLU A 25 28.53 17.25 -0.95
N ASP A 26 28.61 17.02 0.37
CA ASP A 26 29.83 16.53 1.02
C ASP A 26 30.01 15.03 0.82
N TRP A 27 28.91 14.28 0.78
CA TRP A 27 28.91 12.86 0.46
C TRP A 27 29.38 12.59 -0.98
N ILE A 28 29.00 13.44 -1.94
CA ILE A 28 29.49 13.34 -3.33
C ILE A 28 31.01 13.56 -3.38
N LYS A 29 31.57 14.44 -2.54
CA LYS A 29 33.02 14.71 -2.48
C LYS A 29 33.76 13.54 -1.83
N ASP A 30 33.26 13.04 -0.70
CA ASP A 30 33.80 11.88 0.01
C ASP A 30 32.70 11.10 0.75
N PRO A 31 32.33 9.90 0.27
CA PRO A 31 31.31 9.07 0.93
C PRO A 31 31.77 8.43 2.25
N ARG A 32 33.08 8.28 2.48
CA ARG A 32 33.64 7.45 3.57
C ARG A 32 33.20 7.90 4.97
N PRO A 33 33.17 9.21 5.30
CA PRO A 33 32.77 9.67 6.63
C PRO A 33 31.30 9.36 6.98
N PHE A 34 30.46 9.09 5.97
CA PHE A 34 29.03 8.87 6.15
C PHE A 34 28.64 7.40 6.31
N GLN A 35 29.57 6.45 6.11
CA GLN A 35 29.25 5.02 6.06
C GLN A 35 28.58 4.51 7.34
N GLU A 36 29.12 4.86 8.51
CA GLU A 36 28.54 4.42 9.79
C GLU A 36 27.13 4.98 10.02
N GLU A 37 26.91 6.24 9.67
CA GLU A 37 25.61 6.88 9.82
C GLU A 37 24.59 6.30 8.82
N ILE A 38 25.01 6.01 7.60
CA ILE A 38 24.18 5.30 6.60
C ILE A 38 23.81 3.90 7.10
N ARG A 39 24.76 3.14 7.66
CA ARG A 39 24.49 1.80 8.27
C ARG A 39 23.45 1.90 9.37
N LYS A 40 23.57 2.90 10.26
CA LYS A 40 22.61 3.15 11.33
C LYS A 40 21.21 3.45 10.78
N ARG A 41 21.11 4.35 9.79
CA ARG A 41 19.84 4.69 9.13
C ARG A 41 19.21 3.50 8.44
N ARG A 42 20.03 2.62 7.86
CA ARG A 42 19.56 1.37 7.24
C ARG A 42 18.90 0.46 8.26
N GLU A 43 19.52 0.24 9.41
CA GLU A 43 18.94 -0.57 10.49
C GLU A 43 17.68 0.09 11.08
N GLN A 44 17.65 1.42 11.21
CA GLN A 44 16.45 2.15 11.62
C GLN A 44 15.31 1.99 10.59
N MET A 45 15.60 2.10 9.30
CA MET A 45 14.62 1.90 8.23
C MET A 45 14.07 0.47 8.24
N LYS A 46 14.93 -0.54 8.42
CA LYS A 46 14.50 -1.94 8.59
C LYS A 46 13.55 -2.08 9.79
N LEU A 47 13.92 -1.51 10.94
CA LEU A 47 13.07 -1.53 12.13
C LEU A 47 11.71 -0.88 11.86
N TYR A 48 11.69 0.37 11.40
CA TYR A 48 10.45 1.12 11.16
C TYR A 48 9.56 0.49 10.10
N SER A 49 10.13 -0.12 9.06
CA SER A 49 9.35 -0.81 8.03
C SER A 49 8.50 -1.95 8.59
N SER A 50 8.92 -2.54 9.72
CA SER A 50 8.24 -3.65 10.39
C SER A 50 7.24 -3.22 11.48
N LEU A 51 7.20 -1.93 11.82
CA LEU A 51 6.30 -1.39 12.85
C LEU A 51 5.08 -0.76 12.19
N GLN A 52 3.94 -0.82 12.86
CA GLN A 52 2.70 -0.16 12.46
C GLN A 52 2.66 1.23 13.11
N GLU A 53 2.79 2.25 12.28
CA GLU A 53 2.74 3.64 12.68
C GLU A 53 1.35 4.03 13.24
N PRO A 54 1.27 5.00 14.16
CA PRO A 54 0.00 5.55 14.59
C PRO A 54 -0.71 6.23 13.42
N PHE A 55 -2.00 5.93 13.25
CA PHE A 55 -2.81 6.53 12.17
C PHE A 55 -2.88 8.06 12.28
N VAL A 56 -2.96 8.59 13.51
CA VAL A 56 -2.93 10.02 13.80
C VAL A 56 -2.13 10.26 15.07
N PHE A 57 -1.30 11.31 15.08
CA PHE A 57 -0.72 11.88 16.28
C PHE A 57 -0.76 13.42 16.16
N TRP A 58 -0.79 14.11 17.31
CA TRP A 58 -0.80 15.57 17.36
C TRP A 58 0.30 16.05 18.30
N GLY A 59 1.15 16.95 17.81
CA GLY A 59 2.30 17.44 18.56
C GLY A 59 3.49 16.48 18.46
N GLU A 60 3.90 15.90 19.59
CA GLU A 60 5.05 15.01 19.64
C GLU A 60 4.72 13.63 19.07
N GLN A 61 5.65 13.08 18.30
CA GLN A 61 5.53 11.73 17.75
C GLN A 61 5.66 10.71 18.91
N PRO A 62 4.74 9.74 19.02
CA PRO A 62 4.88 8.64 19.97
C PRO A 62 6.17 7.85 19.70
N ASP A 63 6.87 7.47 20.76
CA ASP A 63 8.12 6.71 20.67
C ASP A 63 7.91 5.43 19.82
N PRO A 64 8.68 5.23 18.74
CA PRO A 64 8.56 4.05 17.88
C PRO A 64 8.68 2.72 18.60
N SER A 65 9.34 2.65 19.76
CA SER A 65 9.41 1.43 20.58
C SER A 65 8.06 1.00 21.15
N THR A 66 7.07 1.90 21.18
CA THR A 66 5.70 1.60 21.62
C THR A 66 4.79 1.12 20.49
N TRP A 67 5.27 1.18 19.25
CA TRP A 67 4.48 0.80 18.07
C TRP A 67 4.38 -0.72 17.97
N LYS A 68 3.22 -1.22 17.59
CA LYS A 68 2.99 -2.65 17.36
C LYS A 68 3.78 -3.12 16.14
N ARG A 69 4.15 -4.40 16.07
CA ARG A 69 4.66 -4.94 14.81
C ARG A 69 3.52 -5.10 13.82
N LYS A 70 3.81 -4.86 12.54
CA LYS A 70 2.86 -5.18 11.48
C LYS A 70 2.52 -6.66 11.54
N GLY A 71 1.22 -6.96 11.65
CA GLY A 71 0.70 -8.33 11.76
C GLY A 71 0.45 -8.84 13.17
N GLU A 72 0.78 -8.10 14.23
CA GLU A 72 0.43 -8.48 15.62
C GLU A 72 -1.04 -8.22 15.97
N GLU A 73 -1.71 -7.31 15.28
CA GLU A 73 -3.15 -7.10 15.49
C GLU A 73 -3.94 -8.27 14.90
N ALA A 74 -4.67 -8.98 15.78
CA ALA A 74 -5.69 -9.91 15.36
C ALA A 74 -6.74 -9.16 14.55
N ILE A 75 -6.86 -9.51 13.28
CA ILE A 75 -7.89 -8.98 12.39
C ILE A 75 -8.91 -10.09 12.21
N ASP A 76 -10.15 -9.79 12.56
CA ASP A 76 -11.26 -10.71 12.33
C ASP A 76 -11.41 -10.93 10.82
N ALA A 77 -11.16 -12.18 10.41
CA ALA A 77 -11.42 -12.62 9.06
C ALA A 77 -12.92 -12.49 8.78
N VAL A 78 -13.24 -12.08 7.55
CA VAL A 78 -14.64 -11.94 7.14
C VAL A 78 -15.30 -13.29 6.93
N ALA A 79 -16.60 -13.35 7.16
CA ALA A 79 -17.47 -14.45 6.78
C ALA A 79 -18.28 -14.11 5.51
N ALA A 80 -18.78 -15.14 4.83
CA ALA A 80 -19.76 -14.93 3.76
C ALA A 80 -21.01 -14.23 4.30
N GLY A 81 -21.46 -13.19 3.60
CA GLY A 81 -22.54 -12.30 4.01
C GLY A 81 -22.07 -11.03 4.74
N ASP A 82 -20.81 -10.95 5.17
CA ASP A 82 -20.29 -9.73 5.80
C ASP A 82 -20.27 -8.56 4.82
N VAL A 83 -20.52 -7.36 5.35
CA VAL A 83 -20.47 -6.11 4.60
C VAL A 83 -19.40 -5.21 5.22
N LEU A 84 -18.40 -4.88 4.42
CA LEU A 84 -17.37 -3.92 4.77
C LEU A 84 -17.80 -2.54 4.30
N ALA A 85 -17.63 -1.54 5.17
CA ALA A 85 -17.92 -0.14 4.85
C ALA A 85 -16.64 0.59 4.44
N GLY A 86 -16.78 1.48 3.46
CA GLY A 86 -15.78 2.45 3.06
C GLY A 86 -16.47 3.77 2.71
N PHE A 87 -15.96 4.45 1.68
CA PHE A 87 -16.48 5.74 1.24
C PHE A 87 -17.21 5.62 -0.11
N PRO A 88 -18.43 6.17 -0.28
CA PRO A 88 -19.13 6.18 -1.56
C PRO A 88 -18.59 7.25 -2.50
N GLY A 89 -18.68 7.06 -3.82
CA GLY A 89 -18.43 8.17 -4.76
C GLY A 89 -17.87 7.82 -6.14
N CYS A 90 -17.73 6.53 -6.45
CA CYS A 90 -17.48 6.05 -7.81
C CYS A 90 -18.58 5.03 -8.14
N PRO A 91 -19.72 5.48 -8.66
CA PRO A 91 -20.97 4.73 -8.69
C PRO A 91 -20.90 3.47 -9.56
N GLY A 92 -21.83 2.55 -9.32
CA GLY A 92 -21.93 1.26 -9.98
C GLY A 92 -21.73 0.10 -9.01
N GLN A 93 -22.13 -1.08 -9.48
CA GLN A 93 -22.02 -2.32 -8.72
C GLN A 93 -21.43 -3.42 -9.60
N VAL A 94 -20.49 -4.16 -9.04
CA VAL A 94 -19.81 -5.26 -9.73
C VAL A 94 -19.52 -6.38 -8.75
N THR A 95 -19.63 -7.62 -9.21
CA THR A 95 -19.23 -8.82 -8.47
C THR A 95 -18.08 -9.49 -9.21
N GLY A 96 -17.01 -9.83 -8.50
CA GLY A 96 -15.84 -10.47 -9.08
C GLY A 96 -14.96 -11.13 -8.02
N VAL A 97 -13.89 -11.77 -8.49
CA VAL A 97 -12.89 -12.40 -7.61
C VAL A 97 -11.97 -11.33 -7.06
N ALA A 98 -11.83 -11.27 -5.74
CA ALA A 98 -10.90 -10.39 -5.06
C ALA A 98 -9.46 -10.83 -5.30
N ARG A 99 -8.65 -9.91 -5.85
CA ARG A 99 -7.20 -10.06 -5.99
C ARG A 99 -6.52 -9.10 -5.03
N VAL A 100 -5.90 -9.64 -3.99
CA VAL A 100 -5.14 -8.85 -3.01
C VAL A 100 -3.74 -8.61 -3.57
N VAL A 101 -3.49 -7.37 -4.00
CA VAL A 101 -2.23 -6.95 -4.61
C VAL A 101 -1.56 -5.95 -3.69
N LEU A 102 -0.31 -6.26 -3.28
CA LEU A 102 0.47 -5.44 -2.36
C LEU A 102 1.59 -4.64 -3.07
N ASP A 103 1.90 -5.00 -4.31
CA ASP A 103 2.93 -4.37 -5.13
C ASP A 103 2.42 -4.22 -6.58
N PRO A 104 2.46 -3.02 -7.17
CA PRO A 104 1.96 -2.77 -8.53
C PRO A 104 2.82 -3.41 -9.65
N ILE A 105 4.01 -3.92 -9.33
CA ILE A 105 4.98 -4.42 -10.31
C ILE A 105 4.64 -5.85 -10.78
N ASP A 106 3.63 -6.51 -10.22
CA ASP A 106 3.17 -7.81 -10.70
C ASP A 106 2.00 -7.68 -11.70
N PRO A 107 2.26 -7.73 -13.02
CA PRO A 107 1.22 -7.61 -14.03
C PRO A 107 0.32 -8.86 -14.14
N THR A 108 0.66 -9.97 -13.48
CA THR A 108 -0.12 -11.21 -13.51
C THR A 108 -1.13 -11.31 -12.38
N ALA A 109 -1.18 -10.29 -11.52
CA ALA A 109 -1.98 -10.31 -10.31
C ALA A 109 -3.49 -10.16 -10.54
N LEU A 110 -3.92 -9.72 -11.74
CA LEU A 110 -5.32 -9.48 -12.09
C LEU A 110 -5.72 -10.09 -13.44
N GLU A 111 -6.89 -10.72 -13.48
CA GLU A 111 -7.59 -11.06 -14.72
C GLU A 111 -8.71 -10.03 -15.02
N PRO A 112 -9.15 -9.89 -16.29
CA PRO A 112 -10.26 -9.00 -16.63
C PRO A 112 -11.53 -9.27 -15.81
N GLY A 113 -12.02 -8.25 -15.11
CA GLY A 113 -13.23 -8.35 -14.28
C GLY A 113 -12.95 -8.69 -12.80
N ASP A 114 -11.72 -9.01 -12.44
CA ASP A 114 -11.32 -9.18 -11.04
C ASP A 114 -11.46 -7.87 -10.24
N ILE A 115 -11.63 -8.00 -8.93
CA ILE A 115 -11.68 -6.87 -8.00
C ILE A 115 -10.28 -6.63 -7.45
N LEU A 116 -9.69 -5.48 -7.78
CA LEU A 116 -8.41 -5.07 -7.22
C LEU A 116 -8.59 -4.69 -5.75
N VAL A 117 -7.92 -5.39 -4.84
CA VAL A 117 -7.84 -5.06 -3.40
C VAL A 117 -6.41 -4.67 -3.06
N ALA A 118 -6.18 -3.41 -2.68
CA ALA A 118 -4.83 -2.87 -2.46
C ALA A 118 -4.76 -1.99 -1.20
N PRO A 119 -3.57 -1.81 -0.58
CA PRO A 119 -3.45 -1.00 0.63
C PRO A 119 -3.65 0.49 0.33
N ILE A 120 -2.93 0.98 -0.68
CA ILE A 120 -3.00 2.34 -1.23
C ILE A 120 -2.48 2.27 -2.66
N THR A 121 -2.92 3.20 -3.52
CA THR A 121 -2.49 3.23 -4.92
C THR A 121 -1.88 4.59 -5.28
N ASP A 122 -0.95 4.57 -6.20
CA ASP A 122 -0.33 5.73 -6.85
C ASP A 122 -0.29 5.50 -8.38
N PRO A 123 0.22 6.45 -9.21
CA PRO A 123 0.22 6.30 -10.67
C PRO A 123 0.86 5.02 -11.23
N SER A 124 1.73 4.33 -10.48
CA SER A 124 2.29 3.05 -10.91
C SER A 124 1.25 1.92 -10.97
N TRP A 125 0.11 2.07 -10.29
CA TRP A 125 -0.98 1.09 -10.25
C TRP A 125 -1.93 1.17 -11.45
N THR A 126 -1.91 2.28 -12.20
CA THR A 126 -2.85 2.53 -13.31
C THR A 126 -2.96 1.38 -14.32
N PRO A 127 -1.90 0.64 -14.70
CA PRO A 127 -2.04 -0.51 -15.58
C PRO A 127 -2.97 -1.61 -15.02
N LEU A 128 -2.99 -1.84 -13.70
CA LEU A 128 -3.87 -2.83 -13.07
C LEU A 128 -5.33 -2.40 -13.10
N PHE A 129 -5.60 -1.08 -13.04
CA PHE A 129 -6.97 -0.54 -13.09
C PHE A 129 -7.65 -0.81 -14.43
N VAL A 130 -6.88 -0.93 -15.52
CA VAL A 130 -7.42 -1.23 -16.86
C VAL A 130 -8.05 -2.64 -16.91
N SER A 131 -7.56 -3.58 -16.10
CA SER A 131 -8.10 -4.95 -16.04
C SER A 131 -9.17 -5.12 -14.95
N ALA A 132 -9.19 -4.24 -13.95
CA ALA A 132 -10.07 -4.35 -12.80
C ALA A 132 -11.55 -4.14 -13.19
N GLY A 133 -12.41 -5.05 -12.74
CA GLY A 133 -13.87 -4.85 -12.78
C GLY A 133 -14.36 -3.87 -11.71
N GLY A 134 -13.62 -3.77 -10.59
CA GLY A 134 -13.85 -2.82 -9.51
C GLY A 134 -12.65 -2.71 -8.59
N VAL A 135 -12.63 -1.69 -7.73
CA VAL A 135 -11.47 -1.36 -6.89
C VAL A 135 -11.87 -1.19 -5.42
N VAL A 136 -11.09 -1.77 -4.53
CA VAL A 136 -11.20 -1.64 -3.07
C VAL A 136 -9.83 -1.27 -2.53
N VAL A 137 -9.75 -0.21 -1.72
CA VAL A 137 -8.48 0.18 -1.08
C VAL A 137 -8.64 0.43 0.41
N ASP A 138 -7.63 0.00 1.19
CA ASP A 138 -7.60 0.20 2.64
C ASP A 138 -7.60 1.70 2.98
N VAL A 139 -6.80 2.48 2.24
CA VAL A 139 -6.62 3.91 2.43
C VAL A 139 -6.94 4.65 1.14
N GLY A 140 -7.88 5.61 1.22
CA GLY A 140 -8.19 6.50 0.12
C GLY A 140 -9.36 7.43 0.45
N ALA A 141 -9.43 8.58 -0.20
CA ALA A 141 -10.49 9.57 -0.01
C ALA A 141 -11.14 9.92 -1.36
N ALA A 142 -12.13 10.81 -1.33
CA ALA A 142 -12.90 11.24 -2.50
C ALA A 142 -12.06 11.71 -3.70
N GLN A 143 -10.85 12.22 -3.45
CA GLN A 143 -9.90 12.72 -4.46
C GLN A 143 -8.59 11.91 -4.49
N SER A 144 -8.57 10.71 -3.90
CA SER A 144 -7.41 9.84 -3.97
C SER A 144 -7.20 9.31 -5.39
N HIS A 145 -5.97 8.89 -5.69
CA HIS A 145 -5.61 8.29 -6.96
C HIS A 145 -6.59 7.19 -7.40
N ALA A 146 -6.89 6.23 -6.51
CA ALA A 146 -7.85 5.16 -6.80
C ALA A 146 -9.21 5.68 -7.25
N MET A 147 -9.73 6.72 -6.60
CA MET A 147 -11.04 7.31 -6.96
C MET A 147 -11.01 8.07 -8.28
N ILE A 148 -9.94 8.81 -8.54
CA ILE A 148 -9.80 9.58 -9.78
C ILE A 148 -9.75 8.62 -10.97
N VAL A 149 -8.83 7.66 -10.93
CA VAL A 149 -8.65 6.69 -12.03
C VAL A 149 -9.89 5.82 -12.22
N SER A 150 -10.54 5.38 -11.14
CA SER A 150 -11.76 4.57 -11.26
C SER A 150 -12.91 5.33 -11.96
N ARG A 151 -13.05 6.65 -11.69
CA ARG A 151 -14.05 7.48 -12.37
C ARG A 151 -13.72 7.69 -13.84
N GLU A 152 -12.45 7.88 -14.18
CA GLU A 152 -11.99 8.03 -15.56
C GLU A 152 -12.25 6.75 -16.38
N LEU A 153 -12.11 5.59 -15.76
CA LEU A 153 -12.35 4.28 -16.39
C LEU A 153 -13.80 3.79 -16.26
N GLY A 154 -14.63 4.46 -15.47
CA GLY A 154 -16.04 4.09 -15.26
C GLY A 154 -16.23 2.79 -14.47
N ILE A 155 -15.30 2.44 -13.58
CA ILE A 155 -15.37 1.23 -12.75
C ILE A 155 -15.78 1.55 -11.30
N PRO A 156 -16.58 0.72 -10.63
CA PRO A 156 -16.95 0.94 -9.22
C PRO A 156 -15.72 0.92 -8.32
N CYS A 157 -15.67 1.86 -7.36
CA CYS A 157 -14.57 1.93 -6.39
C CYS A 157 -15.09 2.28 -5.00
N VAL A 158 -14.58 1.56 -3.99
CA VAL A 158 -14.84 1.82 -2.57
C VAL A 158 -13.50 1.95 -1.84
N PRO A 159 -13.02 3.19 -1.59
CA PRO A 159 -11.83 3.42 -0.79
C PRO A 159 -12.15 3.47 0.71
N SER A 160 -11.12 3.57 1.55
CA SER A 160 -11.24 3.60 3.02
C SER A 160 -11.92 2.36 3.60
N VAL A 161 -11.75 1.20 2.97
CA VAL A 161 -12.24 -0.07 3.54
C VAL A 161 -11.18 -0.59 4.49
N THR A 162 -11.24 -0.16 5.74
CA THR A 162 -10.18 -0.42 6.74
C THR A 162 -9.80 -1.90 6.79
N ASN A 163 -8.51 -2.16 6.53
CA ASN A 163 -7.90 -3.49 6.51
C ASN A 163 -8.48 -4.47 5.47
N ALA A 164 -9.08 -4.03 4.37
CA ALA A 164 -9.58 -4.91 3.31
C ALA A 164 -8.53 -5.91 2.82
N THR A 165 -7.28 -5.48 2.59
CA THR A 165 -6.17 -6.37 2.17
C THR A 165 -5.86 -7.50 3.15
N ARG A 166 -6.20 -7.31 4.43
CA ARG A 166 -5.98 -8.29 5.50
C ARG A 166 -7.24 -9.08 5.87
N ARG A 167 -8.41 -8.49 5.61
CA ARG A 167 -9.74 -9.03 5.94
C ARG A 167 -10.30 -9.91 4.83
N ILE A 168 -10.11 -9.52 3.58
CA ILE A 168 -10.63 -10.22 2.40
C ILE A 168 -9.57 -11.22 1.93
N PRO A 169 -9.86 -12.54 1.94
CA PRO A 169 -8.93 -13.52 1.39
C PRO A 169 -8.78 -13.35 -0.13
N ASN A 170 -7.56 -13.50 -0.63
CA ASN A 170 -7.33 -13.57 -2.07
C ASN A 170 -8.10 -14.75 -2.68
N GLY A 171 -8.85 -14.50 -3.76
CA GLY A 171 -9.73 -15.47 -4.39
C GLY A 171 -11.19 -15.43 -3.92
N ALA A 172 -11.53 -14.64 -2.90
CA ALA A 172 -12.91 -14.52 -2.42
C ALA A 172 -13.79 -13.85 -3.48
N THR A 173 -15.06 -14.27 -3.60
CA THR A 173 -16.01 -13.54 -4.44
C THR A 173 -16.59 -12.39 -3.63
N VAL A 174 -16.49 -11.17 -4.15
CA VAL A 174 -17.00 -9.97 -3.48
C VAL A 174 -17.86 -9.13 -4.42
N THR A 175 -18.87 -8.46 -3.86
CA THR A 175 -19.66 -7.44 -4.55
C THR A 175 -19.24 -6.07 -4.06
N VAL A 176 -18.67 -5.26 -4.97
CA VAL A 176 -18.32 -3.87 -4.73
C VAL A 176 -19.50 -3.00 -5.13
N ASN A 177 -20.01 -2.19 -4.21
CA ASN A 177 -21.06 -1.20 -4.45
C ASN A 177 -20.48 0.20 -4.20
N GLY A 178 -20.10 0.88 -5.28
CA GLY A 178 -19.51 2.21 -5.21
C GLY A 178 -20.52 3.34 -4.97
N ASP A 179 -21.81 3.08 -5.17
CA ASP A 179 -22.91 3.99 -4.79
C ASP A 179 -23.08 4.07 -3.28
N ALA A 180 -23.12 2.90 -2.63
CA ALA A 180 -23.29 2.78 -1.18
C ALA A 180 -21.97 2.89 -0.40
N GLY A 181 -20.83 2.74 -1.08
CA GLY A 181 -19.52 2.69 -0.42
C GLY A 181 -19.34 1.41 0.39
N THR A 182 -19.78 0.26 -0.13
CA THR A 182 -19.74 -1.02 0.59
C THR A 182 -19.17 -2.16 -0.24
N VAL A 183 -18.57 -3.13 0.43
CA VAL A 183 -18.06 -4.37 -0.16
C VAL A 183 -18.71 -5.54 0.57
N THR A 184 -19.50 -6.35 -0.14
CA THR A 184 -20.16 -7.53 0.42
C THR A 184 -19.37 -8.79 0.08
N ILE A 185 -19.10 -9.63 1.09
CA ILE A 185 -18.44 -10.92 0.89
C ILE A 185 -19.49 -11.93 0.42
N VAL A 186 -19.38 -12.40 -0.82
CA VAL A 186 -20.34 -13.35 -1.40
C VAL A 186 -19.94 -14.78 -1.04
N SER A 187 -18.67 -15.12 -1.24
CA SER A 187 -18.12 -16.43 -0.87
C SER A 187 -16.63 -16.30 -0.55
N LEU A 188 -16.15 -17.19 0.30
CA LEU A 188 -14.71 -17.37 0.54
C LEU A 188 -14.11 -18.34 -0.51
N PRO A 189 -12.78 -18.33 -0.73
CA PRO A 189 -12.10 -19.22 -1.68
C PRO A 189 -12.28 -20.71 -1.37
#